data_AF-A0A5J4T931-F1
#
_entry.id   AF-A0A5J4T931-F1
#
_cell.length_a   1.000
_cell.length_b   1.000
_cell.length_c   1.000
_cell.angle_alpha   90.00
_cell.angle_beta   90.00
_cell.angle_gamma   90.00
#
_symmetry.space_group_name_H-M   'P 1'
#
loop_
_entity.id
_entity.type
_entity.pdbx_description
1 polymer ?
#
loop_
_entity_poly.entity_id
_entity_poly.type
_entity_poly.pdbx_seq_one_letter_code
_entity_poly.pdbx_strand_id
1 'polypeptide(L)'
;MTGVQANEIDFWGTNFLDKQNGEARRSEIQCPSLLPMTSVPVPDEVRDAKRSPIDKILQSEQALALYNFRIGEGMLAHVRQLKMQLIRDLLMHFKVEKEKFLFEFRWNIQ
;
A
#
# COMPACT_ATOMS: atom_id res chain seq x y z
N MET A 1 43.91 5.62 4.03
CA MET A 1 43.81 5.41 2.58
C MET A 1 42.63 4.47 2.35
N THR A 2 41.38 4.92 2.49
CA THR A 2 40.52 5.65 1.53
C THR A 2 40.43 4.99 0.15
N GLY A 3 39.22 4.52 -0.17
CA GLY A 3 38.68 4.47 -1.53
C GLY A 3 38.37 3.07 -2.06
N VAL A 4 37.15 2.56 -1.81
CA VAL A 4 36.18 2.20 -2.87
C VAL A 4 34.79 2.36 -2.26
N GLN A 5 34.03 3.26 -2.86
CA GLN A 5 32.73 3.78 -2.48
C GLN A 5 31.71 3.32 -3.51
N ALA A 6 30.45 3.20 -3.09
CA ALA A 6 29.24 3.22 -3.91
C ALA A 6 29.00 2.01 -4.84
N ASN A 7 28.22 1.01 -4.37
CA ASN A 7 27.42 0.21 -5.32
C ASN A 7 26.19 -0.55 -4.75
N GLU A 8 25.61 -0.16 -3.62
CA GLU A 8 24.43 -0.88 -3.07
C GLU A 8 23.14 -0.05 -3.04
N ILE A 9 23.18 1.21 -3.50
CA ILE A 9 22.05 2.15 -3.47
C ILE A 9 21.36 2.28 -4.85
N ASP A 10 21.89 1.65 -5.90
CA ASP A 10 21.36 1.82 -7.27
C ASP A 10 20.41 0.71 -7.75
N PHE A 11 20.10 -0.30 -6.93
CA PHE A 11 19.18 -1.38 -7.35
C PHE A 11 17.70 -1.02 -7.22
N TRP A 12 17.35 -0.04 -6.36
CA TRP A 12 15.97 0.35 -6.08
C TRP A 12 15.57 1.72 -6.64
N GLY A 13 16.50 2.49 -7.21
CA GLY A 13 16.25 3.87 -7.67
C GLY A 13 15.64 4.02 -9.07
N THR A 14 15.82 3.05 -9.96
CA THR A 14 15.56 3.23 -11.40
C THR A 14 14.23 2.65 -11.91
N ASN A 15 13.46 1.94 -11.09
CA ASN A 15 12.23 1.26 -11.54
C ASN A 15 10.90 1.95 -11.15
N PHE A 16 10.93 3.06 -10.41
CA PHE A 16 9.69 3.70 -9.93
C PHE A 16 9.11 4.77 -10.88
N LEU A 17 9.92 5.34 -11.78
CA LEU A 17 9.48 6.48 -12.61
C LEU A 17 9.02 6.11 -14.03
N ASP A 18 9.40 4.94 -14.56
CA ASP A 18 9.09 4.57 -15.96
C ASP A 18 7.81 3.73 -16.11
N LYS A 19 7.22 3.27 -15.01
CA LYS A 19 6.04 2.38 -15.01
C LYS A 19 4.70 3.07 -14.71
N GLN A 20 4.67 4.40 -14.57
CA GLN A 20 3.42 5.14 -14.31
C GLN A 20 2.67 5.56 -15.59
N ASN A 21 3.23 5.37 -16.78
CA ASN A 21 2.65 5.92 -18.02
C ASN A 21 2.10 4.86 -19.01
N GLY A 22 2.18 3.56 -18.69
CA GLY A 22 1.86 2.47 -19.63
C GLY A 22 0.62 1.63 -19.36
N GLU A 23 -0.01 1.70 -18.17
CA GLU A 23 -0.94 0.63 -17.74
C GLU A 23 -2.28 1.17 -17.20
N ALA A 24 -2.79 2.26 -17.79
CA ALA A 24 -4.20 2.66 -17.70
C ALA A 24 -5.17 1.66 -18.37
N ARG A 25 -4.76 0.40 -18.60
CA ARG A 25 -5.53 -0.52 -19.43
C ARG A 25 -5.21 -1.99 -19.12
N ARG A 26 -6.11 -2.60 -18.36
CA ARG A 26 -6.43 -4.04 -18.34
C ARG A 26 -5.42 -4.95 -17.64
N SER A 27 -5.55 -5.03 -16.32
CA SER A 27 -5.91 -6.31 -15.71
C SER A 27 -6.37 -6.02 -14.30
N GLU A 28 -7.60 -6.41 -14.00
CA GLU A 28 -7.93 -6.99 -12.70
C GLU A 28 -6.75 -7.89 -12.31
N ILE A 29 -5.84 -7.39 -11.49
CA ILE A 29 -4.87 -8.24 -10.82
C ILE A 29 -5.75 -9.01 -9.86
N GLN A 30 -6.21 -10.17 -10.33
CA GLN A 30 -6.70 -11.23 -9.50
C GLN A 30 -5.52 -11.59 -8.61
N CYS A 31 -5.37 -10.86 -7.50
CA CYS A 31 -4.51 -11.24 -6.41
C CYS A 31 -4.94 -12.66 -6.07
N PRO A 32 -4.09 -13.69 -6.27
CA PRO A 32 -4.42 -15.00 -5.76
C PRO A 32 -4.53 -14.77 -4.25
N SER A 33 -5.75 -14.78 -3.73
CA SER A 33 -5.97 -14.84 -2.29
C SER A 33 -5.18 -16.05 -1.83
N LEU A 34 -4.13 -15.83 -1.04
CA LEU A 34 -3.42 -16.88 -0.33
C LEU A 34 -4.46 -17.53 0.59
N LEU A 35 -5.22 -18.46 0.03
CA LEU A 35 -6.05 -19.37 0.80
C LEU A 35 -5.11 -20.01 1.81
N PRO A 36 -5.46 -19.99 3.11
CA PRO A 36 -4.72 -20.76 4.09
C PRO A 36 -4.82 -22.21 3.63
N MET A 37 -3.72 -22.74 3.10
CA MET A 37 -3.65 -24.15 2.78
C MET A 37 -3.69 -24.86 4.12
N THR A 38 -4.89 -25.29 4.52
CA THR A 38 -5.11 -26.09 5.71
C THR A 38 -4.44 -27.44 5.48
N SER A 39 -3.13 -27.51 5.63
CA SER A 39 -2.43 -28.78 5.78
C SER A 39 -2.80 -29.30 7.16
N VAL A 40 -3.70 -30.29 7.16
CA VAL A 40 -4.01 -31.11 8.34
C VAL A 40 -2.67 -31.54 8.98
N PRO A 41 -2.45 -31.28 10.27
CA PRO A 41 -1.20 -31.70 10.89
C PRO A 41 -1.27 -33.22 11.04
N VAL A 42 -0.53 -33.93 10.20
CA VAL A 42 -0.15 -35.32 10.48
C VAL A 42 0.73 -35.28 11.72
N PRO A 43 0.34 -35.90 12.85
CA PRO A 43 1.17 -35.90 14.04
C PRO A 43 2.27 -36.94 13.83
N ASP A 44 3.45 -36.45 13.49
CA ASP A 44 4.65 -37.28 13.40
C ASP A 44 5.55 -36.89 14.57
N GLU A 45 5.31 -37.55 15.70
CA GLU A 45 5.94 -37.34 17.01
C GLU A 45 7.47 -37.63 16.98
N VAL A 46 8.04 -37.96 15.81
CA VAL A 46 9.49 -38.13 15.57
C VAL A 46 10.12 -36.90 14.87
N ARG A 47 9.33 -35.91 14.42
CA ARG A 47 9.82 -34.72 13.68
C ARG A 47 10.31 -33.56 14.56
N ASP A 48 10.09 -33.60 15.86
CA ASP A 48 10.38 -32.46 16.73
C ASP A 48 11.89 -32.19 16.93
N ALA A 49 12.75 -33.16 16.62
CA ALA A 49 14.21 -32.97 16.61
C ALA A 49 14.77 -32.33 15.33
N LYS A 50 13.97 -32.26 14.25
CA LYS A 50 14.35 -31.76 12.90
C LYS A 50 13.62 -30.48 12.49
N ARG A 51 12.96 -29.79 13.42
CA ARG A 51 12.55 -28.39 13.22
C ARG A 51 13.82 -27.55 13.21
N SER A 52 14.44 -27.50 12.04
CA SER A 52 15.77 -26.97 11.80
C SER A 52 15.80 -25.51 12.26
N PRO A 53 16.93 -24.99 12.76
CA PRO A 53 17.10 -23.55 12.95
C PRO A 53 16.67 -22.73 11.73
N ILE A 54 16.79 -23.31 10.53
CA ILE A 54 16.36 -22.76 9.25
C ILE A 54 14.83 -22.55 9.21
N ASP A 55 14.04 -23.50 9.68
CA ASP A 55 12.57 -23.38 9.68
C ASP A 55 12.10 -22.26 10.61
N LYS A 56 12.81 -22.05 11.72
CA LYS A 56 12.52 -20.97 12.67
C LYS A 56 12.86 -19.59 12.07
N ILE A 57 13.96 -19.49 11.34
CA ILE A 57 14.35 -18.27 10.62
C ILE A 57 13.29 -17.96 9.56
N LEU A 58 12.91 -18.94 8.74
CA LEU A 58 11.89 -18.78 7.70
C LEU A 58 10.53 -18.34 8.28
N GLN A 59 10.10 -18.92 9.40
CA GLN A 59 8.87 -18.51 10.09
C GLN A 59 8.94 -17.07 10.60
N SER A 60 10.11 -16.65 11.08
CA SER A 60 10.34 -15.29 11.58
C SER A 60 10.34 -14.27 10.43
N GLU A 61 10.94 -14.60 9.29
CA GLU A 61 10.90 -13.77 8.08
C GLU A 61 9.48 -13.61 7.55
N GLN A 62 8.69 -14.69 7.52
CA GLN A 62 7.27 -14.62 7.12
C GLN A 62 6.45 -13.74 8.06
N ALA A 63 6.66 -13.86 9.38
CA ALA A 63 5.99 -13.02 10.37
C ALA A 63 6.37 -11.54 10.21
N LEU A 64 7.65 -11.25 9.94
CA LEU A 64 8.14 -9.90 9.69
C LEU A 64 7.57 -9.30 8.41
N ALA A 65 7.52 -10.08 7.32
CA ALA A 65 6.92 -9.65 6.06
C ALA A 65 5.43 -9.31 6.25
N LEU A 66 4.69 -10.13 7.00
CA LEU A 66 3.28 -9.87 7.30
C LEU A 66 3.09 -8.60 8.16
N TYR A 67 3.96 -8.39 9.15
CA TYR A 67 3.93 -7.19 9.99
C TYR A 67 4.16 -5.92 9.16
N ASN A 68 5.19 -5.92 8.31
CA ASN A 68 5.52 -4.81 7.43
C ASN A 68 4.39 -4.53 6.42
N PHE A 69 3.79 -5.59 5.86
CA PHE A 69 2.63 -5.47 4.98
C PHE A 69 1.44 -4.79 5.67
N ARG A 70 1.11 -5.21 6.91
CA ARG A 70 0.02 -4.61 7.69
C ARG A 70 0.26 -3.13 7.99
N ILE A 71 1.50 -2.73 8.27
CA ILE A 71 1.86 -1.32 8.44
C ILE A 71 1.63 -0.56 7.14
N GLY A 72 2.12 -1.10 6.01
CA GLY A 72 1.94 -0.50 4.69
C GLY A 72 0.47 -0.26 4.35
N GLU A 73 -0.38 -1.26 4.57
CA GLU A 73 -1.84 -1.15 4.39
C GLU A 73 -2.45 -0.08 5.30
N GLY A 74 -2.04 -0.02 6.57
CA GLY A 74 -2.48 1.01 7.51
C GLY A 74 -2.11 2.43 7.05
N MET A 75 -0.88 2.63 6.58
CA MET A 75 -0.43 3.92 6.04
C MET A 75 -1.21 4.31 4.77
N LEU A 76 -1.42 3.36 3.87
CA LEU A 76 -2.20 3.56 2.64
C LEU A 76 -3.65 3.94 2.95
N ALA A 77 -4.29 3.29 3.93
CA ALA A 77 -5.62 3.62 4.38
C ALA A 77 -5.70 5.05 4.93
N HIS A 78 -4.70 5.46 5.71
CA HIS A 78 -4.64 6.81 6.27
C HIS A 78 -4.47 7.88 5.18
N VAL A 79 -3.58 7.66 4.21
CA VAL A 79 -3.41 8.56 3.05
C VAL A 79 -4.71 8.65 2.24
N ARG A 80 -5.40 7.53 2.03
CA ARG A 80 -6.70 7.50 1.34
C ARG A 80 -7.74 8.33 2.09
N GLN A 81 -7.78 8.23 3.42
CA GLN A 81 -8.69 9.00 4.24
C GLN A 81 -8.41 10.51 4.15
N LEU A 82 -7.15 10.92 4.25
CA LEU A 82 -6.75 12.33 4.13
C LEU A 82 -7.12 12.90 2.74
N LYS A 83 -6.89 12.13 1.66
CA LYS A 83 -7.32 12.53 0.32
C LYS A 83 -8.82 12.74 0.23
N MET A 84 -9.63 11.84 0.81
CA MET A 84 -11.09 11.96 0.82
C MET A 84 -11.56 13.17 1.63
N GLN A 85 -10.89 13.49 2.74
CA GLN A 85 -11.16 14.70 3.53
C GLN A 85 -10.88 15.97 2.70
N LEU A 86 -9.71 16.05 2.06
CA LEU A 86 -9.36 17.19 1.22
C LEU A 86 -10.35 17.41 0.08
N ILE A 87 -10.75 16.33 -0.61
CA ILE A 87 -11.75 16.40 -1.69
C ILE A 87 -13.08 16.94 -1.17
N ARG A 88 -13.50 16.48 0.02
CA ARG A 88 -14.74 16.95 0.65
C ARG A 88 -14.67 18.44 0.96
N ASP A 89 -13.57 18.90 1.55
CA ASP A 89 -13.40 20.30 1.93
C ASP A 89 -13.40 21.20 0.69
N LEU A 90 -12.71 20.78 -0.37
CA LEU A 90 -12.71 21.49 -1.66
C LEU A 90 -14.11 21.56 -2.28
N LEU A 91 -14.84 20.44 -2.27
CA LEU A 91 -16.21 20.39 -2.79
C LEU A 91 -17.15 21.31 -2.02
N MET A 92 -17.03 21.33 -0.69
CA MET A 92 -17.82 22.22 0.16
C MET A 92 -17.50 23.69 -0.13
N HIS A 93 -16.22 24.03 -0.29
CA HIS A 93 -15.80 25.39 -0.65
C HIS A 93 -16.46 25.85 -1.95
N PHE A 94 -16.34 25.06 -3.02
CA PHE A 94 -16.94 25.40 -4.32
C PHE A 94 -18.47 25.48 -4.26
N LYS A 95 -19.11 24.63 -3.47
CA LYS A 95 -20.56 24.68 -3.30
C LYS A 95 -21.00 26.01 -2.68
N VAL A 96 -20.36 26.40 -1.58
CA VAL A 96 -20.65 27.67 -0.90
C VAL A 96 -20.36 28.87 -1.80
N GLU A 97 -19.25 28.84 -2.53
CA GLU A 97 -18.87 29.93 -3.42
C GLU A 97 -19.83 30.08 -4.61
N LYS A 98 -20.29 28.96 -5.17
CA LYS A 98 -21.34 28.94 -6.19
C LYS A 98 -22.66 29.51 -5.65
N GLU A 99 -23.06 29.13 -4.43
CA GLU A 99 -24.28 29.65 -3.81
C GLU A 99 -24.19 31.16 -3.57
N LYS A 100 -23.05 31.66 -3.10
CA LYS A 100 -22.79 33.10 -2.97
C LYS A 100 -22.91 33.82 -4.32
N PHE A 101 -22.25 33.30 -5.35
CA PHE A 101 -22.31 33.88 -6.70
C PHE A 101 -23.75 33.92 -7.25
N LEU A 102 -24.51 32.84 -7.08
CA LEU A 102 -25.91 32.78 -7.51
C LEU A 102 -26.81 33.75 -6.73
N PHE A 103 -26.55 33.93 -5.43
CA PHE A 103 -27.27 34.90 -4.60
C PHE A 103 -27.01 36.34 -5.07
N GLU A 104 -25.74 36.71 -5.24
CA GLU A 104 -25.33 38.02 -5.78
C GLU A 104 -25.90 38.28 -7.17
N PHE A 105 -25.80 37.29 -8.07
CA PHE A 105 -26.36 37.41 -9.41
C PHE A 105 -27.86 37.67 -9.34
N ARG A 106 -28.61 36.90 -8.55
CA ARG A 106 -30.08 37.04 -8.43
C ARG A 106 -30.51 38.39 -7.84
N TRP A 107 -29.72 38.96 -6.93
CA TRP A 107 -29.99 40.27 -6.34
C TRP A 107 -29.71 41.42 -7.34
N ASN A 108 -28.70 41.29 -8.19
CA ASN A 108 -28.31 42.33 -9.15
C ASN A 108 -29.22 42.43 -10.41
N ILE A 109 -30.26 41.61 -10.54
CA ILE A 109 -31.23 41.63 -11.67
C ILE A 109 -32.65 42.05 -11.24
N GLN A 110 -32.84 42.45 -9.98
CA GLN A 110 -34.06 43.10 -9.48
C GLN A 110 -33.90 44.61 -9.45
#